data_AF-A0A382X040-F1
#
_entry.id   AF-A0A382X040-F1
#
_cell.length_a   1.000
_cell.length_b   1.000
_cell.length_c   1.000
_cell.angle_alpha   90.00
_cell.angle_beta   90.00
_cell.angle_gamma   90.00
#
_symmetry.space_group_name_H-M   'P 1'
#
loop_
_entity.id
_entity.type
_entity.pdbx_description
1 polymer ?
#
loop_
_entity_poly.entity_id
_entity_poly.type
_entity_poly.pdbx_seq_one_letter_code
_entity_poly.pdbx_strand_id
1 'polypeptide(L)'
;FVYPNIELEKTISLNPKYKGTLNFDLQGYQKKYGADSFDSVLVNNLEYESFDYILNSGLKNKFNFLLKNVNSNGDNSTENRDETSNKLLGSFIFESSYPLKKIGENFDSFLKPTASIRYSPTETKNISGQDRRININNIFSNNRISNNNTIEGGQSLTVGSEYKITKKDDNGEFLLLNLATVMRDEENPDLPQNSTIGEKTSDIVGNAKYKPNKYFNIDYNFSLDSNLDTSNYDLIRANLSLNNFVTTFEFLQEQNIIGSKSYIMNETSYSFDG
;
A
#
# COMPACT_ATOMS: atom_id res chain seq x y z
N PHE A 1 27.37 13.41 15.50
CA PHE A 1 28.21 12.98 14.37
C PHE A 1 27.30 12.43 13.29
N VAL A 2 27.56 12.73 12.02
CA VAL A 2 26.85 12.14 10.89
C VAL A 2 27.70 10.97 10.40
N TYR A 3 27.24 9.75 10.65
CA TYR A 3 27.89 8.56 10.11
C TYR A 3 27.34 8.27 8.70
N PRO A 4 28.10 7.59 7.84
CA PRO A 4 27.62 7.22 6.51
C PRO A 4 26.46 6.23 6.61
N ASN A 5 25.51 6.39 5.70
CA ASN A 5 24.53 5.36 5.36
C ASN A 5 25.08 4.53 4.20
N ILE A 6 24.78 3.24 4.20
CA ILE A 6 25.15 2.32 3.13
C ILE A 6 23.87 1.83 2.48
N GLU A 7 23.83 1.86 1.16
CA GLU A 7 22.78 1.28 0.35
C GLU A 7 23.41 0.58 -0.86
N LEU A 8 22.99 -0.66 -1.09
CA LEU A 8 23.40 -1.46 -2.23
C LEU A 8 22.18 -2.24 -2.70
N GLU A 9 21.78 -2.01 -3.93
CA GLU A 9 20.71 -2.75 -4.60
C GLU A 9 21.32 -3.54 -5.77
N LYS A 10 20.93 -4.81 -5.89
CA LYS A 10 21.40 -5.68 -6.97
C LYS A 10 20.32 -6.63 -7.41
N THR A 11 19.89 -6.49 -8.66
CA THR A 11 19.15 -7.55 -9.35
C THR A 11 20.11 -8.67 -9.76
N ILE A 12 19.85 -9.87 -9.25
CA ILE A 12 20.62 -11.08 -9.52
C ILE A 12 20.04 -11.75 -10.77
N SER A 13 20.88 -11.94 -11.79
CA SER A 13 20.50 -12.64 -13.01
C SER A 13 20.08 -14.08 -12.70
N LEU A 14 18.83 -14.40 -13.05
CA LEU A 14 18.29 -15.75 -12.95
C LEU A 14 18.29 -16.45 -14.31
N ASN A 15 18.26 -17.78 -14.29
CA ASN A 15 17.89 -18.52 -15.48
C ASN A 15 16.46 -18.10 -15.91
N PRO A 16 16.22 -17.76 -17.19
CA PRO A 16 14.89 -17.36 -17.67
C PRO A 16 13.77 -18.37 -17.37
N LYS A 17 14.11 -19.65 -17.19
CA LYS A 17 13.15 -20.70 -16.79
C LYS A 17 12.49 -20.46 -15.43
N TYR A 18 13.12 -19.70 -14.54
CA TYR A 18 12.56 -19.40 -13.22
C TYR A 18 11.44 -18.35 -13.28
N LYS A 19 11.31 -17.58 -14.38
CA LYS A 19 10.19 -16.64 -14.62
C LYS A 19 9.93 -15.66 -13.47
N GLY A 20 10.97 -14.92 -13.09
CA GLY A 20 10.85 -13.87 -12.08
C GLY A 20 12.13 -13.06 -11.95
N THR A 21 12.12 -12.17 -10.97
CA THR A 21 13.22 -11.29 -10.61
C THR A 21 13.70 -11.65 -9.21
N LEU A 22 15.02 -11.76 -9.03
CA LEU A 22 15.64 -11.88 -7.71
C LEU A 22 16.40 -10.61 -7.41
N ASN A 23 16.01 -9.90 -6.36
CA ASN A 23 16.67 -8.69 -5.89
C ASN A 23 17.35 -8.95 -4.56
N PHE A 24 18.56 -8.41 -4.42
CA PHE A 24 19.29 -8.34 -3.16
C PHE A 24 19.49 -6.89 -2.80
N ASP A 25 19.03 -6.51 -1.62
CA ASP A 25 19.14 -5.14 -1.10
C ASP A 25 19.84 -5.15 0.25
N LEU A 26 20.87 -4.33 0.40
CA LEU A 26 21.58 -4.10 1.65
C LEU A 26 21.41 -2.64 2.02
N GLN A 27 20.88 -2.39 3.21
CA GLN A 27 20.76 -1.05 3.78
C GLN A 27 21.36 -1.03 5.17
N GLY A 28 22.12 0.01 5.50
CA GLY A 28 22.67 0.15 6.84
C GLY A 28 22.90 1.61 7.22
N TYR A 29 22.80 1.89 8.51
CA TYR A 29 23.09 3.20 9.05
C TYR A 29 23.65 3.11 10.46
N GLN A 30 24.35 4.17 10.86
CA GLN A 30 24.66 4.46 12.26
C GLN A 30 24.18 5.87 12.56
N LYS A 31 23.50 6.04 13.68
CA LYS A 31 22.94 7.33 14.10
C LYS A 31 23.26 7.55 15.57
N LYS A 32 23.68 8.77 15.90
CA LYS A 32 23.82 9.23 17.28
C LYS A 32 22.86 10.39 17.49
N TYR A 33 21.97 10.28 18.46
CA TYR A 33 20.99 11.31 18.82
C TYR A 33 21.34 11.89 20.19
N GLY A 34 21.25 13.21 20.34
CA GLY A 34 21.60 13.88 21.59
C GLY A 34 23.02 13.53 22.08
N ALA A 35 23.18 13.46 23.39
CA ALA A 35 24.46 13.14 24.04
C ALA A 35 24.74 11.63 24.10
N ASP A 36 23.72 10.82 24.38
CA ASP A 36 23.87 9.45 24.91
C ASP A 36 23.03 8.38 24.19
N SER A 37 22.37 8.71 23.08
CA SER A 37 21.57 7.73 22.32
C SER A 37 22.25 7.35 21.00
N PHE A 38 22.24 6.05 20.68
CA PHE A 38 22.86 5.49 19.49
C PHE A 38 22.01 4.37 18.88
N ASP A 39 22.02 4.29 17.55
CA ASP A 39 21.49 3.19 16.77
C ASP A 39 22.50 2.77 15.70
N SER A 40 22.65 1.46 15.53
CA SER A 40 23.30 0.84 14.38
C SER A 40 22.37 -0.22 13.81
N VAL A 41 22.07 -0.14 12.52
CA VAL A 41 21.21 -1.11 11.83
C VAL A 41 21.86 -1.54 10.52
N LEU A 42 21.77 -2.83 10.21
CA LEU A 42 22.17 -3.43 8.95
C LEU A 42 21.12 -4.47 8.53
N VAL A 43 20.45 -4.21 7.42
CA VAL A 43 19.38 -5.04 6.85
C VAL A 43 19.84 -5.61 5.51
N ASN A 44 19.68 -6.91 5.33
CA ASN A 44 19.88 -7.61 4.07
C ASN A 44 18.55 -8.23 3.63
N ASN A 45 18.08 -7.90 2.44
CA ASN A 45 16.89 -8.47 1.84
C ASN A 45 17.30 -9.33 0.64
N LEU A 46 16.64 -10.47 0.51
CA LEU A 46 16.64 -11.28 -0.70
C LEU A 46 15.18 -11.50 -1.09
N GLU A 47 14.73 -10.83 -2.14
CA GLU A 47 13.35 -10.84 -2.59
C GLU A 47 13.25 -11.48 -3.98
N TYR A 48 12.46 -12.54 -4.09
CA TYR A 48 12.06 -13.12 -5.34
C TYR A 48 10.63 -12.71 -5.67
N GLU A 49 10.42 -12.16 -6.86
CA GLU A 49 9.10 -11.82 -7.38
C GLU A 49 8.86 -12.54 -8.71
N SER A 50 7.78 -13.33 -8.78
CA SER A 50 7.44 -14.02 -10.02
C SER A 50 6.90 -13.05 -11.07
N PHE A 51 7.09 -13.40 -12.34
CA PHE A 51 6.26 -12.85 -13.40
C PHE A 51 4.83 -13.38 -13.27
N ASP A 52 3.92 -12.73 -13.98
CA ASP A 52 2.53 -13.13 -14.02
C ASP A 52 2.35 -14.50 -14.67
N TYR A 53 1.69 -15.41 -13.96
CA TYR A 53 1.28 -16.71 -14.48
C TYR A 53 -0.20 -16.70 -14.81
N ILE A 54 -0.52 -16.70 -16.10
CA ILE A 54 -1.88 -16.63 -16.62
C ILE A 54 -2.35 -18.04 -16.97
N LEU A 55 -3.42 -18.49 -16.31
CA LEU A 55 -4.11 -19.74 -16.59
C LEU A 55 -5.03 -19.61 -17.81
N ASN A 56 -5.36 -20.75 -18.43
CA ASN A 56 -6.33 -20.79 -19.54
C ASN A 56 -7.72 -20.26 -19.14
N SER A 57 -8.06 -20.27 -17.84
CA SER A 57 -9.29 -19.67 -17.34
C SER A 57 -9.30 -18.14 -17.41
N GLY A 58 -8.14 -17.49 -17.60
CA GLY A 58 -7.93 -16.05 -17.50
C GLY A 58 -7.45 -15.60 -16.11
N LEU A 59 -7.35 -16.51 -15.14
CA LEU A 59 -6.80 -16.22 -13.81
C LEU A 59 -5.32 -15.85 -13.92
N LYS A 60 -4.98 -14.71 -13.36
CA LYS A 60 -3.63 -14.15 -13.31
C LYS A 60 -3.08 -14.33 -11.90
N ASN A 61 -1.99 -15.06 -11.76
CA ASN A 61 -1.38 -15.39 -10.47
C ASN A 61 0.05 -14.86 -10.38
N LYS A 62 0.46 -14.46 -9.19
CA LYS A 62 1.80 -13.98 -8.89
C LYS A 62 2.18 -14.41 -7.48
N PHE A 63 3.45 -14.69 -7.25
CA PHE A 63 3.96 -14.97 -5.92
C PHE A 63 5.24 -14.18 -5.63
N ASN A 64 5.41 -13.87 -4.35
CA ASN A 64 6.57 -13.17 -3.82
C ASN A 64 7.11 -13.95 -2.62
N PHE A 65 8.43 -14.04 -2.55
CA PHE A 65 9.16 -14.61 -1.42
C PHE A 65 10.22 -13.62 -0.97
N LEU A 66 10.22 -13.26 0.31
CA LEU A 66 11.19 -12.37 0.91
C LEU A 66 11.88 -13.08 2.07
N LEU A 67 13.21 -13.05 2.06
CA LEU A 67 14.05 -13.37 3.19
C LEU A 67 14.78 -12.09 3.63
N LYS A 68 14.62 -11.70 4.89
CA LYS A 68 15.18 -10.46 5.45
C LYS A 68 16.01 -10.77 6.69
N ASN A 69 17.27 -10.37 6.71
CA ASN A 69 18.15 -10.48 7.87
C ASN A 69 18.41 -9.08 8.44
N VAL A 70 17.88 -8.82 9.64
CA VAL A 70 18.00 -7.54 10.36
C VAL A 70 18.99 -7.71 11.50
N ASN A 71 20.06 -6.93 11.49
CA ASN A 71 21.02 -6.82 12.57
C ASN A 71 20.89 -5.41 13.14
N SER A 72 20.68 -5.27 14.44
CA SER A 72 20.49 -3.98 15.09
C SER A 72 21.18 -3.94 16.45
N ASN A 73 21.74 -2.79 16.82
CA ASN A 73 22.24 -2.52 18.15
C ASN A 73 21.85 -1.08 18.52
N GLY A 74 21.11 -0.90 19.60
CA GLY A 74 20.79 0.39 20.18
C GLY A 74 21.59 0.64 21.46
N ASP A 75 21.67 1.90 21.87
CA ASP A 75 22.04 2.35 23.22
C ASP A 75 21.12 3.54 23.53
N ASN A 76 20.35 3.49 24.62
CA ASN A 76 19.27 4.43 24.91
C ASN A 76 18.37 4.73 23.69
N SER A 77 18.04 3.69 22.91
CA SER A 77 17.20 3.79 21.71
C SER A 77 15.73 3.53 22.03
N THR A 78 14.84 4.29 21.40
CA THR A 78 13.39 4.06 21.47
C THR A 78 12.92 3.04 20.43
N GLU A 79 13.74 2.73 19.44
CA GLU A 79 13.38 1.84 18.33
C GLU A 79 14.07 0.48 18.40
N ASN A 80 15.31 0.42 18.90
CA ASN A 80 16.13 -0.80 18.92
C ASN A 80 16.53 -1.16 20.34
N ARG A 81 16.80 -2.46 20.57
CA ARG A 81 17.19 -2.96 21.89
C ARG A 81 18.59 -2.47 22.27
N ASP A 82 18.80 -2.28 23.57
CA ASP A 82 20.10 -1.96 24.17
C ASP A 82 21.05 -3.17 24.23
N GLU A 83 21.10 -3.90 23.12
CA GLU A 83 21.91 -5.09 22.89
C GLU A 83 21.96 -5.40 21.38
N THR A 84 22.96 -6.18 20.98
CA THR A 84 23.03 -6.67 19.60
C THR A 84 21.95 -7.72 19.38
N SER A 85 21.05 -7.43 18.44
CA SER A 85 19.94 -8.29 18.05
C SER A 85 20.05 -8.66 16.57
N ASN A 86 19.87 -9.95 16.27
CA ASN A 86 19.84 -10.47 14.92
C ASN A 86 18.52 -11.21 14.71
N LYS A 87 17.76 -10.83 13.68
CA LYS A 87 16.47 -11.44 13.33
C LYS A 87 16.47 -11.84 11.86
N LEU A 88 16.20 -13.12 11.60
CA LEU A 88 15.90 -13.63 10.27
C LEU A 88 14.38 -13.70 10.10
N LEU A 89 13.87 -12.99 9.11
CA LEU A 89 12.45 -12.79 8.83
C LEU A 89 12.15 -13.37 7.44
N GLY A 90 10.98 -13.99 7.30
CA GLY A 90 10.54 -14.58 6.03
C GLY A 90 9.09 -14.21 5.74
N SER A 91 8.76 -13.93 4.48
CA SER A 91 7.37 -13.83 4.05
C SER A 91 7.15 -14.47 2.69
N PHE A 92 5.98 -15.05 2.54
CA PHE A 92 5.44 -15.54 1.29
C PHE A 92 4.12 -14.84 1.00
N ILE A 93 3.93 -14.42 -0.24
CA ILE A 93 2.69 -13.79 -0.72
C ILE A 93 2.28 -14.51 -2.00
N PHE A 94 1.01 -14.85 -2.09
CA PHE A 94 0.39 -15.35 -3.30
C PHE A 94 -0.81 -14.47 -3.65
N GLU A 95 -0.76 -13.81 -4.80
CA GLU A 95 -1.84 -12.97 -5.33
C GLU A 95 -2.49 -13.63 -6.55
N SER A 96 -3.82 -13.64 -6.58
CA SER A 96 -4.61 -14.09 -7.72
C SER A 96 -5.64 -13.01 -8.08
N SER A 97 -5.76 -12.71 -9.37
CA SER A 97 -6.76 -11.78 -9.89
C SER A 97 -7.46 -12.35 -11.11
N TYR A 98 -8.73 -11.98 -11.29
CA TYR A 98 -9.54 -12.44 -12.41
C TYR A 98 -10.05 -11.25 -13.25
N PRO A 99 -9.26 -10.74 -14.20
CA PRO A 99 -9.66 -9.60 -15.02
C PRO A 99 -10.72 -10.01 -16.05
N LEU A 100 -11.92 -9.45 -15.90
CA LEU A 100 -13.06 -9.65 -16.79
C LEU A 100 -13.32 -8.38 -17.59
N LYS A 101 -13.70 -8.53 -18.86
CA LYS A 101 -14.13 -7.45 -19.75
C LYS A 101 -15.50 -7.77 -20.33
N LYS A 102 -16.44 -6.82 -20.24
CA LYS A 102 -17.71 -6.84 -20.96
C LYS A 102 -17.72 -5.71 -21.98
N ILE A 103 -17.91 -6.07 -23.24
CA ILE A 103 -17.98 -5.15 -24.38
C ILE A 103 -19.41 -4.64 -24.51
N GLY A 104 -19.61 -3.32 -24.47
CA GLY A 104 -20.91 -2.68 -24.72
C GLY A 104 -20.95 -1.89 -26.03
N GLU A 105 -22.02 -1.14 -26.28
CA GLU A 105 -22.11 -0.31 -27.51
C GLU A 105 -21.32 0.99 -27.39
N ASN A 106 -21.53 1.74 -26.31
CA ASN A 106 -20.88 3.04 -26.05
C ASN A 106 -19.79 2.97 -24.99
N PHE A 107 -19.83 1.93 -24.15
CA PHE A 107 -18.93 1.74 -23.01
C PHE A 107 -18.40 0.31 -22.97
N ASP A 108 -17.17 0.16 -22.52
CA ASP A 108 -16.63 -1.12 -22.05
C ASP A 108 -16.61 -1.11 -20.52
N SER A 109 -16.90 -2.24 -19.90
CA SER A 109 -16.81 -2.41 -18.44
C SER A 109 -15.83 -3.51 -18.08
N PHE A 110 -15.13 -3.31 -16.98
CA PHE A 110 -14.09 -4.19 -16.47
C PHE A 110 -14.39 -4.50 -15.01
N LEU A 111 -14.22 -5.76 -14.64
CA LEU A 111 -14.31 -6.23 -13.26
C LEU A 111 -13.08 -7.06 -12.95
N LYS A 112 -12.34 -6.72 -11.90
CA LYS A 112 -11.13 -7.43 -11.48
C LYS A 112 -11.19 -7.71 -9.99
N PRO A 113 -11.87 -8.79 -9.55
CA PRO A 113 -11.66 -9.34 -8.22
C PRO A 113 -10.19 -9.76 -8.06
N THR A 114 -9.65 -9.50 -6.89
CA THR A 114 -8.27 -9.80 -6.49
C THR A 114 -8.28 -10.37 -5.07
N ALA A 115 -7.54 -11.46 -4.85
CA ALA A 115 -7.30 -12.04 -3.55
C ALA A 115 -5.79 -12.24 -3.36
N SER A 116 -5.29 -11.97 -2.16
CA SER A 116 -3.88 -12.13 -1.81
C SER A 116 -3.74 -12.79 -0.45
N ILE A 117 -3.05 -13.93 -0.41
CA ILE A 117 -2.72 -14.64 0.82
C ILE A 117 -1.29 -14.28 1.19
N ARG A 118 -1.09 -13.91 2.45
CA ARG A 118 0.22 -13.62 3.02
C ARG A 118 0.49 -14.53 4.19
N TYR A 119 1.72 -15.00 4.29
CA TYR A 119 2.21 -15.81 5.39
C TYR A 119 3.61 -15.37 5.79
N SER A 120 3.82 -15.15 7.08
CA SER A 120 5.13 -14.93 7.68
C SER A 120 5.20 -15.70 9.00
N PRO A 121 6.15 -16.65 9.14
CA PRO A 121 6.27 -17.47 10.36
C PRO A 121 6.90 -16.72 11.54
N THR A 122 7.27 -15.45 11.37
CA THR A 122 7.96 -14.65 12.39
C THR A 122 7.02 -13.63 13.00
N GLU A 123 7.22 -13.35 14.29
CA GLU A 123 6.57 -12.26 15.01
C GLU A 123 6.86 -10.89 14.37
N THR A 124 5.90 -9.97 14.50
CA THR A 124 6.05 -8.59 14.03
C THR A 124 6.82 -7.80 15.08
N LYS A 125 7.79 -6.97 14.66
CA LYS A 125 8.39 -6.00 15.60
C LYS A 125 7.30 -5.00 15.97
N ASN A 126 7.13 -4.68 17.24
CA ASN A 126 6.15 -3.67 17.65
C ASN A 126 6.41 -2.32 16.95
N ILE A 127 5.50 -1.97 16.07
CA ILE A 127 5.42 -0.72 15.31
C ILE A 127 4.01 -0.11 15.43
N SER A 128 3.30 -0.44 16.50
CA SER A 128 1.91 -0.03 16.75
C SER A 128 1.70 1.48 16.74
N GLY A 129 2.70 2.22 17.23
CA GLY A 129 2.71 3.69 17.25
C GLY A 129 3.22 4.35 15.96
N GLN A 130 3.62 3.59 14.93
CA GLN A 130 4.01 4.19 13.65
C GLN A 130 2.78 4.69 12.91
N ASP A 131 2.89 5.87 12.30
CA ASP A 131 1.85 6.38 11.41
C ASP A 131 1.93 5.66 10.06
N ARG A 132 1.03 4.71 9.84
CA ARG A 132 0.94 3.98 8.57
C ARG A 132 -0.49 3.65 8.18
N ARG A 133 -1.10 4.52 7.38
CA ARG A 133 -2.40 4.25 6.76
C ARG A 133 -2.32 3.25 5.60
N ILE A 134 -3.24 2.29 5.60
CA ILE A 134 -3.50 1.41 4.46
C ILE A 134 -4.64 2.01 3.63
N ASN A 135 -4.49 1.95 2.31
CA ASN A 135 -5.50 2.40 1.36
C ASN A 135 -5.45 1.54 0.10
N ILE A 136 -6.33 1.80 -0.85
CA ILE A 136 -6.46 0.98 -2.05
C ILE A 136 -5.15 0.88 -2.87
N ASN A 137 -4.28 1.89 -2.82
CA ASN A 137 -3.04 1.92 -3.58
C ASN A 137 -1.95 1.02 -2.99
N ASN A 138 -2.00 0.72 -1.68
CA ASN A 138 -0.93 -0.01 -0.99
C ASN A 138 -1.37 -1.33 -0.34
N ILE A 139 -2.68 -1.62 -0.24
CA ILE A 139 -3.19 -2.79 0.48
C ILE A 139 -2.68 -4.13 -0.08
N PHE A 140 -2.41 -4.19 -1.40
CA PHE A 140 -1.84 -5.35 -2.10
C PHE A 140 -0.31 -5.30 -2.24
N SER A 141 0.37 -4.25 -1.77
CA SER A 141 1.83 -4.15 -1.90
C SER A 141 2.57 -5.23 -1.11
N ASN A 142 3.72 -5.69 -1.63
CA ASN A 142 4.58 -6.65 -0.92
C ASN A 142 4.99 -6.10 0.46
N ASN A 143 5.43 -4.84 0.52
CA ASN A 143 5.73 -4.10 1.75
C ASN A 143 4.66 -3.03 2.05
N ARG A 144 3.42 -3.43 2.34
CA ARG A 144 2.32 -2.49 2.61
C ARG A 144 2.49 -1.65 3.88
N ILE A 145 3.22 -2.16 4.88
CA ILE A 145 3.56 -1.43 6.10
C ILE A 145 4.73 -0.44 5.91
N SER A 146 5.40 -0.46 4.75
CA SER A 146 6.52 0.45 4.40
C SER A 146 7.61 0.51 5.47
N ASN A 147 7.97 -0.65 6.03
CA ASN A 147 9.00 -0.73 7.06
C ASN A 147 10.18 -1.59 6.58
N ASN A 148 11.40 -1.07 6.73
CA ASN A 148 12.60 -1.78 6.28
C ASN A 148 13.17 -2.72 7.35
N ASN A 149 12.87 -2.50 8.62
CA ASN A 149 13.44 -3.23 9.76
C ASN A 149 12.54 -4.35 10.27
N THR A 150 11.34 -4.53 9.70
CA THR A 150 10.44 -5.63 10.01
C THR A 150 9.64 -6.08 8.79
N ILE A 151 8.76 -7.04 8.99
CA ILE A 151 7.76 -7.51 8.02
C ILE A 151 6.43 -7.72 8.77
N GLU A 152 5.34 -7.81 8.02
CA GLU A 152 4.06 -8.23 8.58
C GLU A 152 4.10 -9.72 8.93
N GLY A 153 4.14 -10.02 10.23
CA GLY A 153 4.10 -11.37 10.78
C GLY A 153 2.71 -12.01 10.70
N GLY A 154 2.65 -13.33 10.86
CA GLY A 154 1.41 -14.11 10.86
C GLY A 154 0.81 -14.34 9.47
N GLN A 155 -0.48 -14.66 9.41
CA GLN A 155 -1.19 -14.95 8.16
C GLN A 155 -2.38 -14.02 7.93
N SER A 156 -2.59 -13.63 6.68
CA SER A 156 -3.68 -12.74 6.32
C SER A 156 -4.19 -13.02 4.90
N LEU A 157 -5.49 -12.79 4.71
CA LEU A 157 -6.16 -12.81 3.43
C LEU A 157 -6.62 -11.39 3.09
N THR A 158 -6.14 -10.84 1.99
CA THR A 158 -6.61 -9.57 1.44
C THR A 158 -7.56 -9.87 0.30
N VAL A 159 -8.76 -9.30 0.32
CA VAL A 159 -9.73 -9.40 -0.77
C VAL A 159 -10.11 -8.02 -1.24
N GLY A 160 -10.30 -7.85 -2.55
CA GLY A 160 -10.73 -6.59 -3.12
C GLY A 160 -11.21 -6.74 -4.55
N SER A 161 -11.80 -5.67 -5.07
CA SER A 161 -12.27 -5.64 -6.46
C SER A 161 -12.13 -4.24 -7.05
N GLU A 162 -11.72 -4.20 -8.32
CA GLU A 162 -11.80 -3.02 -9.18
C GLU A 162 -12.95 -3.21 -10.16
N TYR A 163 -13.84 -2.22 -10.24
CA TYR A 163 -14.83 -2.08 -11.29
C TYR A 163 -14.60 -0.77 -12.05
N LYS A 164 -14.46 -0.86 -13.37
CA LYS A 164 -14.12 0.29 -14.22
C LYS A 164 -15.01 0.33 -15.44
N ILE A 165 -15.47 1.51 -15.81
CA ILE A 165 -16.19 1.79 -17.06
C ILE A 165 -15.37 2.76 -17.88
N THR A 166 -15.12 2.44 -19.15
CA THR A 166 -14.44 3.31 -20.11
C THR A 166 -15.36 3.60 -21.29
N LYS A 167 -15.30 4.83 -21.81
CA LYS A 167 -16.01 5.19 -23.04
C LYS A 167 -15.28 4.62 -24.26
N LYS A 168 -16.02 4.26 -25.31
CA LYS A 168 -15.42 3.70 -26.53
C LYS A 168 -14.89 4.74 -27.51
N ASP A 169 -15.42 5.96 -27.47
CA ASP A 169 -15.03 7.04 -28.37
C ASP A 169 -13.61 7.54 -28.12
N ASP A 170 -13.22 7.69 -26.84
CA ASP A 170 -11.92 8.25 -26.44
C ASP A 170 -11.11 7.34 -25.51
N ASN A 171 -11.60 6.13 -25.19
CA ASN A 171 -11.03 5.25 -24.16
C ASN A 171 -10.88 5.90 -22.78
N GLY A 172 -11.58 7.01 -22.53
CA GLY A 172 -11.54 7.74 -21.28
C GLY A 172 -12.24 6.96 -20.17
N GLU A 173 -11.62 6.97 -18.99
CA GLU A 173 -12.26 6.50 -17.76
C GLU A 173 -13.53 7.33 -17.50
N PHE A 174 -14.66 6.65 -17.34
CA PHE A 174 -15.95 7.25 -17.00
C PHE A 174 -16.27 7.05 -15.51
N LEU A 175 -16.00 5.84 -15.01
CA LEU A 175 -16.23 5.44 -13.62
C LEU A 175 -15.13 4.46 -13.19
N LEU A 176 -14.62 4.62 -11.98
CA LEU A 176 -13.77 3.67 -11.29
C LEU A 176 -14.31 3.47 -9.88
N LEU A 177 -14.48 2.23 -9.44
CA LEU A 177 -14.87 1.86 -8.09
C LEU A 177 -13.93 0.76 -7.60
N ASN A 178 -13.24 1.02 -6.50
CA ASN A 178 -12.34 0.08 -5.88
C ASN A 178 -12.68 -0.09 -4.41
N LEU A 179 -12.62 -1.32 -3.92
CA LEU A 179 -12.74 -1.64 -2.50
C LEU A 179 -11.85 -2.82 -2.13
N ALA A 180 -11.30 -2.83 -0.92
CA ALA A 180 -10.53 -3.94 -0.40
C ALA A 180 -10.50 -3.96 1.13
N THR A 181 -10.25 -5.13 1.71
CA THR A 181 -10.11 -5.34 3.16
C THR A 181 -9.13 -6.49 3.43
N VAL A 182 -8.55 -6.52 4.62
CA VAL A 182 -7.66 -7.57 5.13
C VAL A 182 -8.38 -8.34 6.24
N MET A 183 -8.36 -9.66 6.15
CA MET A 183 -8.83 -10.56 7.19
C MET A 183 -7.65 -11.34 7.76
N ARG A 184 -7.65 -11.54 9.08
CA ARG A 184 -6.60 -12.29 9.79
C ARG A 184 -7.20 -13.39 10.64
N ASP A 185 -6.46 -14.47 10.75
CA ASP A 185 -6.79 -15.56 11.66
C ASP A 185 -6.54 -15.18 13.11
N GLU A 186 -5.51 -14.39 13.38
CA GLU A 186 -5.10 -13.89 14.69
C GLU A 186 -4.82 -12.38 14.63
N GLU A 187 -5.23 -11.68 15.69
CA GLU A 187 -4.93 -10.26 15.86
C GLU A 187 -3.43 -10.06 16.04
N ASN A 188 -2.94 -8.92 15.57
CA ASN A 188 -1.56 -8.53 15.64
C ASN A 188 -1.46 -7.08 16.11
N PRO A 189 -1.44 -6.85 17.44
CA PRO A 189 -1.42 -5.52 18.03
C PRO A 189 -0.10 -4.77 17.79
N ASP A 190 0.93 -5.47 17.32
CA ASP A 190 2.24 -4.91 17.00
C ASP A 190 2.25 -4.18 15.65
N LEU A 191 1.20 -4.32 14.82
CA LEU A 191 1.03 -3.56 13.58
C LEU A 191 0.52 -2.13 13.84
N PRO A 192 0.80 -1.17 12.94
CA PRO A 192 0.36 0.22 13.07
C PRO A 192 -1.15 0.32 13.32
N GLN A 193 -1.58 0.96 14.40
CA GLN A 193 -2.99 0.95 14.78
C GLN A 193 -3.87 1.66 13.75
N ASN A 194 -3.38 2.77 13.17
CA ASN A 194 -4.08 3.51 12.13
C ASN A 194 -4.11 2.82 10.75
N SER A 195 -3.60 1.58 10.67
CA SER A 195 -3.72 0.72 9.49
C SER A 195 -4.93 -0.21 9.53
N THR A 196 -5.45 -0.54 10.72
CA THR A 196 -6.47 -1.58 11.02
C THR A 196 -6.13 -3.01 10.57
N ILE A 197 -5.05 -3.22 9.83
CA ILE A 197 -4.69 -4.56 9.34
C ILE A 197 -4.16 -5.48 10.44
N GLY A 198 -4.02 -5.00 11.68
CA GLY A 198 -3.75 -5.83 12.86
C GLY A 198 -4.99 -6.50 13.45
N GLU A 199 -6.20 -6.05 13.07
CA GLU A 199 -7.45 -6.61 13.58
C GLU A 199 -7.86 -7.89 12.84
N LYS A 200 -8.89 -8.59 13.34
CA LYS A 200 -9.47 -9.76 12.65
C LYS A 200 -10.00 -9.41 11.26
N THR A 201 -10.56 -8.22 11.11
CA THR A 201 -11.02 -7.65 9.84
C THR A 201 -10.68 -6.17 9.87
N SER A 202 -9.87 -5.74 8.91
CA SER A 202 -9.48 -4.35 8.77
C SER A 202 -10.66 -3.50 8.29
N ASP A 203 -10.50 -2.19 8.36
CA ASP A 203 -11.32 -1.25 7.61
C ASP A 203 -11.45 -1.68 6.14
N ILE A 204 -12.59 -1.32 5.55
CA ILE A 204 -12.81 -1.39 4.12
C ILE A 204 -12.29 -0.09 3.51
N VAL A 205 -11.17 -0.20 2.79
CA VAL A 205 -10.54 0.92 2.09
C VAL A 205 -10.99 0.93 0.64
N GLY A 206 -11.22 2.11 0.08
CA GLY A 206 -11.70 2.22 -1.28
C GLY A 206 -11.49 3.56 -1.94
N ASN A 207 -11.79 3.57 -3.24
CA ASN A 207 -11.76 4.77 -4.05
C ASN A 207 -12.87 4.73 -5.11
N ALA A 208 -13.56 5.86 -5.30
CA ALA A 208 -14.53 6.07 -6.35
C ALA A 208 -14.13 7.29 -7.19
N LYS A 209 -14.04 7.12 -8.51
CA LYS A 209 -13.80 8.21 -9.46
C LYS A 209 -14.92 8.28 -10.46
N TYR A 210 -15.37 9.48 -10.77
CA TYR A 210 -16.37 9.72 -11.79
C TYR A 210 -15.93 10.87 -12.69
N LYS A 211 -15.85 10.60 -14.00
CA LYS A 211 -15.38 11.54 -15.03
C LYS A 211 -16.33 11.51 -16.23
N PRO A 212 -17.49 12.20 -16.13
CA PRO A 212 -18.49 12.18 -17.20
C PRO A 212 -18.00 12.85 -18.48
N ASN A 213 -17.09 13.82 -18.39
CA ASN A 213 -16.53 14.55 -19.52
C ASN A 213 -15.14 15.10 -19.16
N LYS A 214 -14.51 15.82 -20.09
CA LYS A 214 -13.19 16.43 -19.88
C LYS A 214 -13.19 17.63 -18.92
N TYR A 215 -14.37 18.21 -18.65
CA TYR A 215 -14.51 19.42 -17.86
C TYR A 215 -14.70 19.13 -16.38
N PHE A 216 -15.32 18.01 -16.02
CA PHE A 216 -15.64 17.68 -14.63
C PHE A 216 -15.11 16.29 -14.25
N ASN A 217 -14.46 16.20 -13.11
CA ASN A 217 -14.17 14.93 -12.44
C ASN A 217 -14.30 15.05 -10.93
N ILE A 218 -14.68 13.95 -10.29
CA ILE A 218 -14.70 13.81 -8.83
C ILE A 218 -14.00 12.52 -8.44
N ASP A 219 -13.19 12.58 -7.39
CA ASP A 219 -12.40 11.49 -6.82
C ASP A 219 -12.68 11.43 -5.30
N TYR A 220 -13.08 10.27 -4.80
CA TYR A 220 -13.41 10.04 -3.40
C TYR A 220 -12.60 8.86 -2.87
N ASN A 221 -11.72 9.09 -1.91
CA ASN A 221 -10.96 8.05 -1.21
C ASN A 221 -11.51 7.89 0.19
N PHE A 222 -11.73 6.67 0.64
CA PHE A 222 -12.37 6.41 1.92
C PHE A 222 -11.78 5.21 2.69
N SER A 223 -12.00 5.19 3.99
CA SER A 223 -11.78 4.06 4.90
C SER A 223 -12.99 3.93 5.82
N LEU A 224 -13.76 2.85 5.66
CA LEU A 224 -14.93 2.57 6.49
C LEU A 224 -14.57 1.53 7.55
N ASP A 225 -15.08 1.72 8.77
CA ASP A 225 -14.93 0.73 9.84
C ASP A 225 -15.47 -0.65 9.40
N SER A 226 -14.91 -1.71 9.96
CA SER A 226 -15.18 -3.10 9.58
C SER A 226 -16.66 -3.50 9.74
N ASN A 227 -17.39 -2.84 10.65
CA ASN A 227 -18.83 -2.98 10.86
C ASN A 227 -19.70 -2.06 9.97
N LEU A 228 -19.07 -1.15 9.21
CA LEU A 228 -19.70 -0.10 8.40
C LEU A 228 -20.50 0.97 9.18
N ASP A 229 -20.31 1.05 10.50
CA ASP A 229 -21.03 2.00 11.35
C ASP A 229 -20.44 3.41 11.24
N THR A 230 -19.14 3.52 10.95
CA THR A 230 -18.43 4.81 10.88
C THR A 230 -17.47 4.88 9.69
N SER A 231 -17.18 6.10 9.23
CA SER A 231 -16.06 6.38 8.32
C SER A 231 -14.89 6.92 9.12
N ASN A 232 -13.72 6.31 8.95
CA ASN A 232 -12.48 6.72 9.57
C ASN A 232 -11.70 7.71 8.70
N TYR A 233 -11.98 7.74 7.39
CA TYR A 233 -11.31 8.62 6.44
C TYR A 233 -12.20 8.94 5.25
N ASP A 234 -12.30 10.22 4.90
CA ASP A 234 -13.01 10.71 3.73
C ASP A 234 -12.18 11.81 3.05
N LEU A 235 -11.73 11.59 1.81
CA LEU A 235 -11.08 12.60 0.98
C LEU A 235 -11.82 12.73 -0.35
N ILE A 236 -12.52 13.85 -0.54
CA ILE A 236 -13.24 14.18 -1.77
C ILE A 236 -12.48 15.27 -2.50
N ARG A 237 -12.21 15.07 -3.78
CA ARG A 237 -11.66 16.08 -4.70
C ARG A 237 -12.58 16.23 -5.90
N ALA A 238 -13.06 17.43 -6.16
CA ALA A 238 -13.83 17.75 -7.35
C ALA A 238 -13.09 18.80 -8.18
N ASN A 239 -12.88 18.53 -9.47
CA ASN A 239 -12.19 19.41 -10.39
C ASN A 239 -13.14 19.82 -11.52
N LEU A 240 -13.19 21.13 -11.78
CA LEU A 240 -13.87 21.74 -12.93
C LEU A 240 -12.83 22.50 -13.76
N SER A 241 -12.64 22.10 -15.01
CA SER A 241 -11.68 22.69 -15.95
C SER A 241 -12.42 23.15 -17.21
N LEU A 242 -12.56 24.47 -17.39
CA LEU A 242 -13.22 25.11 -18.52
C LEU A 242 -12.22 26.00 -19.27
N ASN A 243 -11.61 25.49 -20.33
CA ASN A 243 -10.58 26.17 -21.12
C ASN A 243 -9.42 26.68 -20.23
N ASN A 244 -9.35 27.99 -20.03
CA ASN A 244 -8.33 28.67 -19.25
C ASN A 244 -8.73 28.89 -17.79
N PHE A 245 -9.90 28.41 -17.35
CA PHE A 245 -10.37 28.44 -15.97
C PHE A 245 -10.32 27.03 -15.37
N VAL A 246 -9.62 26.85 -14.26
CA VAL A 246 -9.57 25.58 -13.51
C VAL A 246 -9.91 25.86 -12.06
N THR A 247 -10.83 25.10 -11.49
CA THR A 247 -11.09 25.11 -10.05
C THR A 247 -11.14 23.70 -9.47
N THR A 248 -10.52 23.56 -8.30
CA THR A 248 -10.45 22.34 -7.53
C THR A 248 -11.03 22.59 -6.14
N PHE A 249 -11.97 21.74 -5.73
CA PHE A 249 -12.47 21.67 -4.36
C PHE A 249 -11.92 20.40 -3.72
N GLU A 250 -11.44 20.50 -2.48
CA GLU A 250 -10.98 19.37 -1.69
C GLU A 250 -11.63 19.41 -0.30
N PHE A 251 -12.16 18.28 0.13
CA PHE A 251 -12.63 18.05 1.50
C PHE A 251 -11.87 16.86 2.07
N LEU A 252 -11.30 17.03 3.27
CA LEU A 252 -10.68 15.94 4.02
C LEU A 252 -11.35 15.86 5.39
N GLN A 253 -11.64 14.64 5.82
CA GLN A 253 -12.00 14.30 7.18
C GLN A 253 -11.29 13.01 7.59
N GLU A 254 -10.52 13.09 8.67
CA GLU A 254 -9.93 11.96 9.38
C GLU A 254 -10.61 11.84 10.73
N GLN A 255 -10.97 10.63 11.16
CA GLN A 255 -11.63 10.37 12.43
C GLN A 255 -11.03 9.14 13.12
N ASN A 256 -11.40 8.96 14.39
CA ASN A 256 -11.08 7.79 15.21
C ASN A 256 -9.57 7.48 15.23
N ILE A 257 -9.22 6.23 14.95
CA ILE A 257 -7.85 5.71 14.93
C ILE A 257 -6.99 6.27 13.79
N ILE A 258 -7.59 6.84 12.74
CA ILE A 258 -6.84 7.39 11.59
C ILE A 258 -6.33 8.80 11.89
N GLY A 259 -7.10 9.60 12.63
CA GLY A 259 -6.70 10.95 12.98
C GLY A 259 -7.88 11.85 13.36
N SER A 260 -7.63 13.15 13.36
CA SER A 260 -8.64 14.18 13.68
C SER A 260 -8.61 15.37 12.71
N LYS A 261 -7.84 15.27 11.62
CA LYS A 261 -7.68 16.35 10.65
C LYS A 261 -8.96 16.54 9.86
N SER A 262 -9.40 17.79 9.72
CA SER A 262 -10.56 18.15 8.91
C SER A 262 -10.34 19.48 8.22
N TYR A 263 -10.65 19.57 6.92
CA TYR A 263 -10.66 20.84 6.21
C TYR A 263 -11.51 20.80 4.93
N ILE A 264 -11.87 22.00 4.47
CA ILE A 264 -12.37 22.27 3.12
C ILE A 264 -11.41 23.28 2.49
N MET A 265 -10.99 23.01 1.26
CA MET A 265 -10.08 23.86 0.49
C MET A 265 -10.64 24.08 -0.92
N ASN A 266 -10.43 25.27 -1.45
CA ASN A 266 -10.69 25.61 -2.85
C ASN A 266 -9.44 26.25 -3.45
N GLU A 267 -9.07 25.80 -4.65
CA GLU A 267 -8.07 26.42 -5.50
C GLU A 267 -8.71 26.80 -6.83
N THR A 268 -8.46 28.01 -7.31
CA THR A 268 -8.91 28.48 -8.62
C THR A 268 -7.75 29.13 -9.34
N SER A 269 -7.51 28.72 -10.57
CA SER A 269 -6.54 29.32 -11.48
C SER A 269 -7.21 29.76 -12.77
N TYR A 270 -6.71 30.88 -13.31
CA TYR A 270 -7.12 31.41 -14.60
C TYR A 270 -5.88 31.80 -15.40
N SER A 271 -5.73 31.24 -16.60
CA SER A 271 -4.65 31.60 -17.52
C SER A 271 -5.12 32.71 -18.46
N PHE A 272 -4.39 33.82 -18.48
CA PHE A 272 -4.60 34.86 -19.49
C PHE A 272 -3.82 34.46 -20.74
N ASP A 273 -4.49 34.40 -21.89
CA ASP A 273 -3.81 34.39 -23.18
C ASP A 273 -3.27 35.82 -23.41
N GLY A 274 -1.93 35.96 -23.35
CA GLY A 274 -1.22 37.20 -23.66
C GLY A 274 -0.71 37.23 -25.08
#